data_AF-A0A3D3S6I8-F1
#
_entry.id   AF-A0A3D3S6I8-F1
#
_cell.length_a   1.000
_cell.length_b   1.000
_cell.length_c   1.000
_cell.angle_alpha   90.00
_cell.angle_beta   90.00
_cell.angle_gamma   90.00
#
_symmetry.space_group_name_H-M   'P 1'
#
loop_
_entity.id
_entity.type
_entity.pdbx_description
1 polymer ?
#
loop_
_entity_poly.entity_id
_entity_poly.type
_entity_poly.pdbx_seq_one_letter_code
_entity_poly.pdbx_strand_id
1 'polypeptide(L)'
;MTKALDYFDPAADYDSDLTRALARAQARFLVVAFSSDWRFAPERSREIVKALHTGGSSVSYAAIDSPDGHDAFLLPNDHYFAVLRAFLNRIHAELEVTA
;
A
#
# COMPACT_ATOMS: atom_id res chain seq x y z
N MET A 1 -7.62 20.34 -7.39
CA MET A 1 -6.49 19.52 -6.90
C MET A 1 -5.21 20.30 -7.16
N THR A 2 -4.35 20.46 -6.15
CA THR A 2 -3.15 21.29 -6.26
C THR A 2 -2.03 20.53 -6.99
N LYS A 3 -1.21 21.25 -7.78
CA LYS A 3 -0.01 20.73 -8.48
C LYS A 3 0.98 19.98 -7.57
N ALA A 4 0.86 20.14 -6.26
CA ALA A 4 1.68 19.47 -5.27
C ALA A 4 1.61 17.94 -5.36
N LEU A 5 0.44 17.37 -5.67
CA LEU A 5 0.32 15.91 -5.84
C LEU A 5 1.00 15.43 -7.12
N ASP A 6 0.88 16.20 -8.20
CA ASP A 6 1.44 15.84 -9.51
C ASP A 6 2.98 15.88 -9.53
N TYR A 7 3.59 16.69 -8.66
CA TYR A 7 5.05 16.80 -8.52
C TYR A 7 5.62 16.00 -7.35
N PHE A 8 4.78 15.31 -6.58
CA PHE A 8 5.28 14.55 -5.44
C PHE A 8 6.03 13.31 -5.92
N ASP A 9 7.35 13.33 -5.75
CA ASP A 9 8.22 12.18 -5.96
C ASP A 9 8.89 11.83 -4.63
N PRO A 10 8.47 10.75 -3.94
CA PRO A 10 9.09 10.32 -2.69
C PRO A 10 10.55 9.84 -2.87
N ALA A 11 11.00 9.61 -4.10
CA ALA A 11 12.36 9.18 -4.41
C ALA A 11 13.28 10.33 -4.85
N ALA A 12 12.80 11.58 -4.90
CA ALA A 12 13.56 12.72 -5.41
C ALA A 12 14.91 12.91 -4.71
N ASP A 13 14.96 12.75 -3.39
CA ASP A 13 16.18 12.89 -2.58
C ASP A 13 17.05 11.60 -2.55
N TYR A 14 16.66 10.58 -3.30
CA TYR A 14 17.24 9.24 -3.27
C TYR A 14 17.67 8.76 -4.66
N ASP A 15 18.20 9.66 -5.50
CA ASP A 15 18.58 9.38 -6.89
C ASP A 15 17.41 8.82 -7.73
N SER A 16 16.17 9.21 -7.40
CA SER A 16 14.95 8.64 -7.97
C SER A 16 14.79 7.12 -7.75
N ASP A 17 15.45 6.56 -6.73
CA ASP A 17 15.31 5.16 -6.31
C ASP A 17 14.32 5.04 -5.15
N LEU A 18 13.10 4.58 -5.46
CA LEU A 18 12.04 4.37 -4.48
C LEU A 18 12.40 3.31 -3.43
N THR A 19 13.23 2.31 -3.77
CA THR A 19 13.69 1.29 -2.83
C THR A 19 14.54 1.92 -1.75
N ARG A 20 15.47 2.81 -2.12
CA ARG A 20 16.31 3.55 -1.16
C ARG A 20 15.47 4.48 -0.29
N ALA A 21 14.51 5.18 -0.89
CA ALA A 21 13.62 6.07 -0.17
C ALA A 21 12.83 5.33 0.93
N LEU A 22 12.39 4.10 0.65
CA LEU A 22 11.59 3.29 1.57
C LEU A 22 12.42 2.40 2.51
N ALA A 23 13.73 2.25 2.29
CA ALA A 23 14.60 1.33 3.04
C ALA A 23 14.64 1.57 4.56
N ARG A 24 14.36 2.79 5.00
CA ARG A 24 14.30 3.16 6.43
C ARG A 24 13.07 2.62 7.16
N ALA A 25 12.06 2.14 6.43
CA ALA A 25 10.79 1.76 7.03
C ALA A 25 10.86 0.35 7.62
N GLN A 26 10.43 0.23 8.88
CA GLN A 26 10.52 -1.01 9.67
C GLN A 26 9.16 -1.71 9.86
N ALA A 27 8.08 -1.09 9.37
CA ALA A 27 6.73 -1.61 9.51
C ALA A 27 6.50 -2.82 8.60
N ARG A 28 5.48 -3.61 8.95
CA ARG A 28 4.86 -4.56 8.02
C ARG A 28 3.81 -3.79 7.21
N PHE A 29 3.74 -4.03 5.92
CA PHE A 29 2.92 -3.27 5.00
C PHE A 29 1.76 -4.09 4.44
N LEU A 30 0.60 -3.44 4.36
CA LEU A 30 -0.50 -3.86 3.50
C LEU A 30 -0.75 -2.72 2.50
N VAL A 31 -0.62 -3.01 1.22
CA VAL A 31 -0.95 -2.08 0.13
C VAL A 31 -2.23 -2.57 -0.54
N VAL A 32 -3.28 -1.76 -0.50
CA VAL A 32 -4.57 -2.05 -1.16
C VAL A 32 -4.77 -1.07 -2.29
N ALA A 33 -5.16 -1.58 -3.46
CA ALA A 33 -5.52 -0.76 -4.62
C ALA A 33 -6.92 -1.12 -5.12
N PHE A 34 -7.65 -0.14 -5.62
CA PHE A 34 -8.98 -0.33 -6.21
C PHE A 34 -8.92 -0.19 -7.73
N SER A 35 -9.53 -1.12 -8.45
CA SER A 35 -9.39 -1.26 -9.92
C SER A 35 -9.77 -0.01 -10.70
N SER A 36 -10.76 0.76 -10.22
CA SER A 36 -11.25 1.98 -10.86
C SER A 36 -10.66 3.28 -10.29
N ASP A 37 -9.74 3.22 -9.32
CA ASP A 37 -9.10 4.41 -8.77
C ASP A 37 -8.13 5.01 -9.81
N TRP A 38 -8.58 6.07 -10.48
CA TRP A 38 -7.75 6.82 -11.44
C TRP A 38 -6.82 7.83 -10.76
N ARG A 39 -7.11 8.22 -9.51
CA ARG A 39 -6.33 9.20 -8.77
C ARG A 39 -5.08 8.58 -8.18
N PHE A 40 -5.20 7.37 -7.65
CA PHE A 40 -4.12 6.54 -7.15
C PHE A 40 -4.13 5.19 -7.87
N ALA A 41 -3.79 5.24 -9.16
CA ALA A 41 -3.83 4.10 -10.06
C ALA A 41 -3.15 2.85 -9.47
N PRO A 42 -3.71 1.64 -9.67
CA PRO A 42 -3.12 0.39 -9.20
C PRO A 42 -1.66 0.19 -9.59
N GLU A 43 -1.24 0.75 -10.73
CA GLU A 43 0.15 0.75 -11.20
C GLU A 43 1.09 1.43 -10.20
N ARG A 44 0.69 2.56 -9.61
CA ARG A 44 1.49 3.26 -8.58
C ARG A 44 1.59 2.44 -7.30
N SER A 45 0.52 1.76 -6.91
CA SER A 45 0.55 0.83 -5.77
C SER A 45 1.50 -0.35 -6.03
N ARG A 46 1.56 -0.88 -7.26
CA ARG A 46 2.53 -1.93 -7.63
C ARG A 46 3.97 -1.42 -7.58
N GLU A 47 4.23 -0.16 -7.97
CA GLU A 47 5.56 0.46 -7.83
C GLU A 47 6.02 0.49 -6.37
N ILE A 48 5.13 0.90 -5.45
CA ILE A 48 5.40 0.90 -4.00
C ILE A 48 5.67 -0.52 -3.49
N VAL A 49 4.83 -1.49 -3.86
CA VAL A 49 5.00 -2.89 -3.44
C VAL A 49 6.32 -3.45 -3.94
N LYS A 50 6.69 -3.17 -5.20
CA LYS A 50 7.96 -3.61 -5.77
C LYS A 50 9.14 -3.02 -5.00
N ALA A 51 9.11 -1.73 -4.68
CA ALA A 51 10.18 -1.07 -3.92
C ALA A 51 10.30 -1.64 -2.50
N LEU A 52 9.18 -1.79 -1.78
CA LEU A 52 9.16 -2.40 -0.45
C LEU A 52 9.68 -3.84 -0.47
N HIS A 53 9.21 -4.65 -1.42
CA HIS A 53 9.65 -6.04 -1.56
C HIS A 53 11.14 -6.13 -1.89
N THR A 54 11.63 -5.30 -2.83
CA THR A 54 13.06 -5.26 -3.20
C THR A 54 13.94 -4.81 -2.03
N GLY A 55 13.43 -3.90 -1.19
CA GLY A 55 14.09 -3.43 0.03
C GLY A 55 14.04 -4.42 1.19
N GLY A 56 13.44 -5.61 1.01
CA GLY A 56 13.33 -6.65 2.04
C GLY A 56 12.24 -6.40 3.08
N SER A 57 11.35 -5.42 2.87
CA SER A 57 10.22 -5.18 3.76
C SER A 57 9.17 -6.28 3.62
N SER A 58 8.50 -6.61 4.73
CA SER A 58 7.33 -7.49 4.70
C SER A 58 6.13 -6.72 4.13
N VAL A 59 5.70 -7.06 2.92
CA VAL A 59 4.61 -6.38 2.22
C VAL A 59 3.60 -7.39 1.67
N SER A 60 2.32 -7.11 1.90
CA SER A 60 1.18 -7.78 1.27
C SER A 60 0.50 -6.81 0.31
N TYR A 61 0.04 -7.32 -0.83
CA TYR A 61 -0.69 -6.54 -1.83
C TYR A 61 -2.07 -7.15 -2.11
N ALA A 62 -3.10 -6.30 -2.19
CA ALA A 62 -4.43 -6.69 -2.61
C ALA A 62 -5.00 -5.70 -3.63
N ALA A 63 -5.43 -6.22 -4.78
CA ALA A 63 -6.21 -5.47 -5.76
C ALA A 63 -7.68 -5.81 -5.57
N ILE A 64 -8.49 -4.82 -5.22
CA ILE A 64 -9.92 -4.97 -5.00
C ILE A 64 -10.65 -4.43 -6.22
N ASP A 65 -11.53 -5.24 -6.79
CA ASP A 65 -12.43 -4.76 -7.83
C ASP A 65 -13.56 -3.94 -7.21
N SER A 66 -13.71 -2.70 -7.65
CA SER A 66 -14.77 -1.78 -7.21
C SER A 66 -15.02 -0.73 -8.28
N PRO A 67 -16.27 -0.31 -8.53
CA PRO A 67 -16.60 0.76 -9.45
C PRO A 67 -16.48 2.17 -8.83
N ASP A 68 -16.22 2.28 -7.52
CA ASP A 68 -16.38 3.52 -6.75
C ASP A 68 -15.12 4.41 -6.75
N GLY A 69 -14.13 4.05 -7.57
CA GLY A 69 -12.88 4.79 -7.71
C GLY A 69 -12.10 4.88 -6.40
N HIS A 70 -11.58 6.08 -6.14
CA HIS A 70 -10.82 6.34 -4.92
C HIS A 70 -11.65 6.18 -3.65
N ASP A 71 -12.91 6.58 -3.65
CA ASP A 71 -13.73 6.59 -2.43
C ASP A 71 -14.15 5.17 -1.99
N ALA A 72 -13.81 4.14 -2.77
CA ALA A 72 -14.08 2.74 -2.48
C ALA A 72 -13.58 2.29 -1.09
N PHE A 73 -12.49 2.86 -0.57
CA PHE A 73 -11.98 2.50 0.77
C PHE A 73 -12.89 2.97 1.92
N LEU A 74 -13.79 3.92 1.67
CA LEU A 74 -14.77 4.43 2.65
C LEU A 74 -16.09 3.66 2.60
N LEU A 75 -16.34 2.90 1.54
CA LEU A 75 -17.61 2.22 1.31
C LEU A 75 -17.59 0.78 1.82
N PRO A 76 -18.75 0.23 2.21
CA PRO A 76 -18.85 -1.18 2.57
C PRO A 76 -18.41 -2.10 1.43
N ASN A 77 -17.33 -2.84 1.65
CA ASN A 77 -16.84 -3.85 0.72
C ASN A 77 -16.32 -5.07 1.50
N ASP A 78 -17.04 -6.19 1.42
CA ASP A 78 -16.75 -7.40 2.21
C ASP A 78 -15.37 -7.97 1.91
N HIS A 79 -14.95 -7.93 0.64
CA HIS A 79 -13.64 -8.44 0.24
C HIS A 79 -12.51 -7.56 0.79
N TYR A 80 -12.62 -6.24 0.65
CA TYR A 80 -11.67 -5.30 1.24
C TYR A 80 -11.54 -5.48 2.75
N PHE A 81 -12.67 -5.54 3.47
CA PHE A 81 -12.62 -5.73 4.92
C PHE A 81 -12.12 -7.12 5.33
N ALA A 82 -12.36 -8.16 4.54
CA ALA A 82 -11.78 -9.48 4.81
C ALA A 82 -10.26 -9.47 4.70
N VAL A 83 -9.70 -8.80 3.68
CA VAL A 83 -8.25 -8.60 3.54
C VAL A 83 -7.68 -7.82 4.72
N LEU A 84 -8.32 -6.71 5.09
CA LEU A 84 -7.88 -5.87 6.20
C LEU A 84 -7.88 -6.64 7.53
N ARG A 85 -8.98 -7.36 7.83
CA ARG A 85 -9.08 -8.21 9.03
C ARG A 85 -8.02 -9.30 9.04
N ALA A 86 -7.80 -9.99 7.92
CA ALA A 86 -6.80 -11.05 7.84
C ALA A 86 -5.39 -10.52 8.14
N PHE A 87 -5.04 -9.35 7.59
CA PHE A 87 -3.75 -8.70 7.84
C PHE A 87 -3.57 -8.31 9.32
N LEU A 88 -4.58 -7.66 9.92
CA LEU A 88 -4.51 -7.23 11.32
C LEU A 88 -4.48 -8.42 12.29
N ASN A 89 -5.30 -9.46 12.04
CA ASN A 89 -5.32 -10.67 12.85
C ASN A 89 -3.97 -11.40 12.81
N ARG A 90 -3.32 -11.45 11.64
CA ARG A 90 -1.99 -12.01 11.51
C ARG A 90 -0.98 -11.24 12.39
N ILE A 91 -0.99 -9.92 12.31
CA ILE A 91 -0.09 -9.08 13.14
C ILE A 91 -0.36 -9.32 14.62
N HIS A 92 -1.63 -9.36 15.04
CA HIS A 92 -2.01 -9.66 16.42
C HIS A 92 -1.42 -10.98 16.91
N ALA A 93 -1.63 -12.07 16.16
CA ALA A 93 -1.11 -13.38 16.51
C ALA A 93 0.43 -13.42 16.57
N GLU A 94 1.11 -12.73 15.67
CA GLU A 94 2.59 -12.65 15.68
C GLU A 94 3.13 -11.89 16.90
N LEU A 95 2.41 -10.88 17.38
CA LEU A 95 2.76 -10.15 18.59
C LEU A 95 2.55 -11.00 19.86
N GLU A 96 1.46 -11.77 19.93
CA GLU A 96 1.20 -12.69 21.06
C GLU A 96 2.25 -13.79 21.18
N VAL A 97 2.81 -14.27 20.07
CA VAL A 97 3.88 -15.29 20.06
C VAL A 97 5.24 -14.71 20.49
N THR A 98 5.43 -13.40 20.37
CA THR A 98 6.70 -12.73 20.69
C THR A 98 6.75 -12.19 22.13
N ALA A 99 5.62 -12.16 22.83
CA ALA A 99 5.47 -11.72 24.22
C ALA A 99 5.71 -12.85 25.22
#